data_AF-A0A835S876-F1
#
_entry.id   AF-A0A835S876-F1
#
_cell.length_a   1.000
_cell.length_b   1.000
_cell.length_c   1.000
_cell.angle_alpha   90.00
_cell.angle_beta   90.00
_cell.angle_gamma   90.00
#
_symmetry.space_group_name_H-M   'P 1'
#
loop_
_entity.id
_entity.type
_entity.pdbx_description
1 polymer ?
#
loop_
_entity_poly.entity_id
_entity_poly.type
_entity_poly.pdbx_seq_one_letter_code
_entity_poly.pdbx_strand_id
1 'polypeptide(L)' 'MVKQRITVTIDSDLLKKLRMKQASKIQKTTRSVSLSQLIDEILKKGLR' A
#
# COMPACT_ATOMS: atom_id res chain seq x y z
N MET A 1 6.80 2.01 -17.88
CA MET A 1 6.76 0.81 -17.01
C MET A 1 5.44 0.10 -17.21
N VAL A 2 5.48 -1.18 -17.59
CA VAL A 2 4.28 -2.02 -17.69
C VAL A 2 3.85 -2.40 -16.28
N LYS A 3 2.58 -2.16 -15.92
CA LYS A 3 2.02 -2.59 -14.64
C LYS A 3 1.39 -3.97 -14.81
N GLN A 4 1.68 -4.89 -13.89
CA GLN A 4 1.05 -6.20 -13.81
C GLN A 4 0.13 -6.26 -12.59
N ARG A 5 -1.01 -6.95 -12.71
CA ARG A 5 -1.96 -7.14 -11.61
C ARG A 5 -1.65 -8.47 -10.92
N ILE A 6 -1.53 -8.41 -9.59
CA ILE A 6 -1.37 -9.59 -8.74
C ILE A 6 -2.50 -9.63 -7.72
N THR A 7 -2.86 -10.84 -7.29
CA THR A 7 -3.73 -11.07 -6.13
C THR A 7 -2.85 -11.66 -5.03
N VAL A 8 -2.95 -11.12 -3.83
CA VAL A 8 -2.18 -11.58 -2.67
C VAL A 8 -3.12 -11.87 -1.50
N THR A 9 -2.83 -12.94 -0.78
CA THR A 9 -3.47 -13.23 0.51
C THR A 9 -2.55 -12.72 1.60
N ILE A 10 -3.08 -11.90 2.51
CA ILE A 10 -2.35 -11.36 3.65
C ILE A 10 -3.18 -11.52 4.91
N ASP A 11 -2.52 -11.61 6.05
CA ASP A 11 -3.19 -11.69 7.35
C ASP A 11 -3.98 -10.41 7.67
N SER A 12 -5.00 -10.55 8.52
CA SER A 12 -5.90 -9.45 8.89
C SER A 12 -5.17 -8.33 9.62
N ASP A 13 -4.15 -8.65 10.43
CA ASP A 13 -3.42 -7.67 11.22
C ASP A 13 -2.53 -6.81 10.32
N LEU A 14 -1.87 -7.41 9.33
CA LEU A 14 -1.11 -6.71 8.31
C LEU A 14 -2.03 -5.82 7.47
N LEU A 15 -3.20 -6.32 7.05
CA LEU A 15 -4.18 -5.50 6.34
C LEU A 15 -4.60 -4.27 7.16
N LYS A 16 -4.86 -4.44 8.46
CA LYS A 16 -5.19 -3.33 9.38
C LYS A 16 -4.05 -2.31 9.44
N LYS A 17 -2.80 -2.76 9.58
CA LYS A 17 -1.60 -1.89 9.58
C LYS A 17 -1.45 -1.13 8.27
N LEU A 18 -1.68 -1.79 7.12
CA LEU A 18 -1.64 -1.15 5.80
C LEU A 18 -2.72 -0.07 5.67
N ARG A 19 -3.94 -0.32 6.14
CA ARG A 19 -5.03 0.68 6.14
C ARG A 19 -4.73 1.88 7.02
N MET A 20 -4.15 1.67 8.21
CA MET A 20 -3.72 2.78 9.06
C MET A 20 -2.65 3.62 8.37
N LYS A 21 -1.63 2.98 7.76
CA LYS A 21 -0.61 3.70 6.98
C LYS A 21 -1.20 4.46 5.79
N GLN A 22 -2.19 3.88 5.11
CA GLN A 22 -2.93 4.54 4.02
C GLN A 22 -3.62 5.81 4.53
N ALA A 23 -4.37 5.72 5.64
CA ALA A 23 -5.07 6.85 6.24
C ALA A 23 -4.10 7.96 6.68
N SER A 24 -3.00 7.61 7.36
CA SER A 24 -1.97 8.58 7.74
C SER A 24 -1.33 9.26 6.53
N LYS A 25 -1.19 8.55 5.40
CA LYS A 25 -0.62 9.14 4.19
C LYS A 25 -1.61 10.09 3.51
N ILE A 26 -2.90 9.74 3.46
CA ILE A 26 -3.97 10.61 2.99
C ILE A 26 -4.02 11.90 3.83
N GLN A 27 -3.87 11.81 5.15
CA GLN A 27 -3.84 13.01 6.01
C GLN A 27 -2.63 13.91 5.72
N LYS A 28 -1.48 13.34 5.35
CA LYS A 28 -0.24 14.07 5.08
C LYS A 28 -0.15 14.61 3.65
N THR A 29 -1.01 14.17 2.75
CA THR A 29 -0.97 14.56 1.34
C THR A 29 -2.34 15.02 0.88
N THR A 30 -2.44 16.11 0.13
CA THR A 30 -3.69 16.54 -0.50
C THR A 30 -4.20 15.61 -1.62
N ARG A 31 -3.58 14.44 -1.82
CA ARG A 31 -3.88 13.49 -2.89
C ARG A 31 -4.47 12.20 -2.32
N SER A 32 -5.41 11.61 -3.05
CA SER A 32 -5.94 10.27 -2.74
C SER A 32 -4.84 9.22 -2.91
N VAL A 33 -4.56 8.44 -1.86
CA VAL A 33 -3.63 7.31 -1.92
C VAL A 33 -4.44 6.01 -1.97
N SER A 34 -4.27 5.22 -3.04
CA SER A 34 -4.90 3.90 -3.14
C SER A 34 -4.12 2.83 -2.35
N LEU A 35 -4.81 1.79 -1.90
CA LEU A 35 -4.18 0.68 -1.19
C LEU A 35 -3.14 -0.03 -2.07
N SER A 36 -3.44 -0.27 -3.35
CA SER A 36 -2.52 -0.89 -4.30
C SER A 36 -1.24 -0.06 -4.50
N GLN A 37 -1.34 1.26 -4.52
CA GLN A 37 -0.17 2.14 -4.59
C GLN A 37 0.68 2.04 -3.32
N LEU A 38 0.05 2.04 -2.14
CA LEU A 38 0.76 1.87 -0.89
C LEU A 38 1.48 0.51 -0.81
N ILE A 39 0.82 -0.56 -1.26
CA ILE A 39 1.39 -1.90 -1.31
C ILE A 39 2.60 -1.92 -2.27
N ASP A 40 2.48 -1.39 -3.48
CA ASP A 40 3.59 -1.30 -4.44
C ASP A 40 4.79 -0.54 -3.87
N GLU A 41 4.57 0.57 -3.18
CA GLU A 41 5.64 1.32 -2.51
C GLU A 41 6.32 0.53 -1.39
N ILE A 42 5.55 -0.20 -0.58
CA ILE A 42 6.09 -1.02 0.52
C ILE A 42 6.88 -2.20 -0.05
N LEU A 43 6.38 -2.87 -1.09
CA LEU A 43 7.08 -3.95 -1.77
C LEU A 43 8.40 -3.46 -2.38
N LYS A 44 8.38 -2.30 -3.06
CA LYS A 44 9.60 -1.67 -3.59
C LYS A 44 10.62 -1.32 -2.52
N LYS A 45 10.18 -0.99 -1.29
CA LYS A 45 11.09 -0.73 -0.17
C LYS A 45 11.64 -2.00 0.45
N GLY A 46 10.84 -3.07 0.52
CA GLY A 46 11.26 -4.34 1.11
C GLY A 46 12.10 -5.22 0.18
N LEU A 47 12.04 -4.99 -1.14
CA LEU A 47 12.83 -5.70 -2.15
C LEU A 47 14.08 -4.93 -2.60
N ARG A 48 14.40 -3.82 -1.93
CA ARG A 48 15.71 -3.14 -2.03
C ARG A 48 16.62 -3.70 -0.96
#